data_AF-A0A524DA47-F1
#
_entry.id   AF-A0A524DA47-F1
#
_cell.length_a   1.000
_cell.length_b   1.000
_cell.length_c   1.000
_cell.angle_alpha   90.00
_cell.angle_beta   90.00
_cell.angle_gamma   90.00
#
_symmetry.space_group_name_H-M   'P 1'
#
loop_
_entity.id
_entity.type
_entity.pdbx_description
1 polymer ?
#
loop_
_entity_poly.entity_id
_entity_poly.type
_entity_poly.pdbx_seq_one_letter_code
_entity_poly.pdbx_strand_id
1 'polypeptide(L)'
;MPVKVAFMQLSSCWGCHQSFLNAHLQLLPILPELEIVYWPAVVDLKLDSLKAREDGEVLVGFIEGVARTKGDTEHVKLMREKCQIIVALGACACYGSVKGLANLYDIEELVARKFKETESITDENPEEPTEHVPGFEDHIINVKDIIDVDVFIPGCPPKTENIIAAVSYLLTLVGEGPESLDKDTCVCETCELYDEGCFLDKGKLCYGPITAGGCEMMCPNDGDYCYGCFRPTSKPGDKAEKLISLLNEIDLLNGDQAASLQHFLDLYLGVSNITNFYFRGDLIQRLAYEPESFNTKEIETEEGSKRVLDVNPTGNNIIDEIVGTALFLLKDDPNFKFSSKTVCSHCDRDVADKVPVELKRDYEGLPDQDKCFLEQGYICLGPVTQAGCGAICPNNANAPCLGCYGPPAGVKDQGAKFISTLGSLTAERDPDEVMNLIKDPAGLFNRFTLADSTLGHKFHDNFKEEE
;
A
#
# COMPACT_ATOMS: atom_id res chain seq x y z
N MET A 1 -0.95 -24.02 14.82
CA MET A 1 -0.81 -24.88 13.63
C MET A 1 -0.14 -24.04 12.56
N PRO A 2 0.74 -24.61 11.72
CA PRO A 2 1.36 -23.86 10.63
C PRO A 2 0.32 -23.24 9.70
N VAL A 3 0.62 -22.06 9.18
CA VAL A 3 -0.25 -21.29 8.28
C VAL A 3 -0.04 -21.73 6.84
N LYS A 4 -1.11 -22.12 6.15
CA LYS A 4 -1.06 -22.47 4.72
C LYS A 4 -0.76 -21.26 3.86
N VAL A 5 0.34 -21.32 3.10
CA VAL A 5 0.79 -20.24 2.22
C VAL A 5 1.14 -20.71 0.81
N ALA A 6 0.89 -19.85 -0.17
CA ALA A 6 1.28 -20.05 -1.57
C ALA A 6 2.13 -18.88 -2.07
N PHE A 7 3.16 -19.15 -2.87
CA PHE A 7 4.03 -18.17 -3.53
C PHE A 7 3.96 -18.37 -5.04
N MET A 8 3.36 -17.40 -5.73
CA MET A 8 3.18 -17.38 -7.16
C MET A 8 4.19 -16.46 -7.83
N GLN A 9 4.86 -16.98 -8.85
CA GLN A 9 5.71 -16.22 -9.74
C GLN A 9 4.96 -16.04 -11.07
N LEU A 10 4.68 -14.79 -11.44
CA LEU A 10 4.18 -14.42 -12.76
C LEU A 10 5.35 -14.10 -13.69
N SER A 11 5.13 -13.27 -14.71
CA SER A 11 6.18 -12.57 -15.41
C SER A 11 6.96 -11.68 -14.44
N SER A 12 8.02 -12.20 -13.81
CA SER A 12 8.89 -11.50 -12.85
C SER A 12 10.39 -11.67 -13.14
N CYS A 13 11.27 -11.22 -12.24
CA CYS A 13 12.72 -11.48 -12.28
C CYS A 13 13.21 -12.37 -11.12
N TRP A 14 12.28 -12.88 -10.30
CA TRP A 14 12.52 -13.66 -9.08
C TRP A 14 13.23 -12.89 -7.95
N GLY A 15 13.40 -11.58 -8.10
CA GLY A 15 14.14 -10.76 -7.13
C GLY A 15 13.48 -10.68 -5.75
N CYS A 16 12.15 -10.75 -5.66
CA CYS A 16 11.47 -10.62 -4.36
C CYS A 16 11.50 -11.94 -3.59
N HIS A 17 11.33 -13.07 -4.26
CA HIS A 17 11.61 -14.40 -3.70
C HIS A 17 13.06 -14.55 -3.25
N GLN A 18 14.04 -14.09 -4.05
CA GLN A 18 15.44 -14.07 -3.62
C GLN A 18 15.64 -13.18 -2.37
N SER A 19 14.99 -12.02 -2.32
CA SER A 19 15.08 -11.13 -1.15
C SER A 19 14.51 -11.78 0.12
N PHE A 20 13.43 -12.56 0.01
CA PHE A 20 12.92 -13.34 1.13
C PHE A 20 13.93 -14.43 1.56
N LEU A 21 14.55 -15.14 0.61
CA LEU A 21 15.57 -16.16 0.90
C LEU A 21 16.88 -15.59 1.47
N ASN A 22 17.19 -14.31 1.20
CA ASN A 22 18.32 -13.60 1.79
C ASN A 22 18.18 -13.39 3.31
N ALA A 23 17.05 -13.73 3.91
CA ALA A 23 16.91 -13.76 5.37
C ALA A 23 17.79 -14.85 6.02
N HIS A 24 18.27 -15.82 5.23
CA HIS A 24 19.21 -16.85 5.69
C HIS A 24 18.74 -17.52 7.00
N LEU A 25 19.50 -17.37 8.09
CA LEU A 25 19.18 -17.98 9.39
C LEU A 25 17.94 -17.35 10.05
N GLN A 26 17.52 -16.15 9.66
CA GLN A 26 16.29 -15.53 10.15
C GLN A 26 15.02 -16.25 9.66
N LEU A 27 15.14 -17.14 8.67
CA LEU A 27 14.04 -18.00 8.23
C LEU A 27 13.80 -19.21 9.14
N LEU A 28 14.79 -19.60 9.95
CA LEU A 28 14.68 -20.76 10.85
C LEU A 28 13.46 -20.70 11.79
N PRO A 29 13.12 -19.55 12.42
CA PRO A 29 11.91 -19.44 13.22
C PRO A 29 10.62 -19.26 12.41
N ILE A 30 10.69 -18.92 11.12
CA ILE A 30 9.52 -18.56 10.30
C ILE A 30 9.02 -19.75 9.49
N LEU A 31 9.92 -20.47 8.82
CA LEU A 31 9.54 -21.59 7.95
C LEU A 31 8.73 -22.68 8.66
N PRO A 32 9.01 -23.05 9.93
CA PRO A 32 8.17 -24.02 10.66
C PRO A 32 6.73 -23.56 10.89
N GLU A 33 6.49 -22.24 10.91
CA GLU A 33 5.16 -21.65 11.07
C GLU A 33 4.39 -21.60 9.74
N LEU A 34 5.02 -21.98 8.61
CA LEU A 34 4.44 -21.92 7.28
C LEU A 34 4.26 -23.33 6.68
N GLU A 35 3.03 -23.69 6.34
CA GLU A 35 2.75 -24.82 5.45
C GLU A 35 2.78 -24.31 4.00
N ILE A 36 3.93 -24.46 3.32
CA ILE A 36 4.10 -24.01 1.94
C ILE A 36 3.42 -24.99 0.98
N VAL A 37 2.25 -24.61 0.47
CA VAL A 37 1.41 -25.47 -0.37
C VAL A 37 1.62 -25.26 -1.87
N TYR A 38 2.31 -24.20 -2.25
CA TYR A 38 2.72 -23.93 -3.63
C TYR A 38 3.88 -22.93 -3.62
N TRP A 39 5.03 -23.33 -4.12
CA TRP A 39 6.16 -22.44 -4.42
C TRP A 39 7.11 -23.19 -5.36
N PRO A 40 6.94 -23.09 -6.68
CA PRO A 40 7.56 -24.03 -7.63
C PRO A 40 9.10 -24.12 -7.59
N ALA A 41 9.76 -23.09 -7.05
CA ALA A 41 11.21 -23.05 -6.89
C ALA A 41 11.72 -23.72 -5.61
N VAL A 42 10.84 -23.96 -4.63
CA VAL A 42 11.20 -24.42 -3.28
C VAL A 42 10.57 -25.77 -2.92
N VAL A 43 9.35 -26.03 -3.39
CA VAL A 43 8.64 -27.29 -3.18
C VAL A 43 8.29 -27.95 -4.51
N ASP A 44 8.16 -29.27 -4.52
CA ASP A 44 7.86 -30.04 -5.74
C ASP A 44 6.39 -29.98 -6.19
N LEU A 45 5.53 -29.31 -5.42
CA LEU A 45 4.12 -29.10 -5.75
C LEU A 45 3.99 -28.24 -7.02
N LYS A 46 3.21 -28.73 -7.99
CA LYS A 46 3.05 -28.09 -9.31
C LYS A 46 1.74 -27.31 -9.36
N LEU A 47 1.51 -26.61 -10.48
CA LEU A 47 0.31 -25.79 -10.65
C LEU A 47 -0.98 -26.60 -10.44
N ASP A 48 -1.03 -27.85 -10.90
CA ASP A 48 -2.19 -28.72 -10.70
C ASP A 48 -2.45 -29.03 -9.22
N SER A 49 -1.40 -29.04 -8.39
CA SER A 49 -1.54 -29.19 -6.93
C SER A 49 -2.22 -27.98 -6.29
N LEU A 50 -2.06 -26.78 -6.85
CA LEU A 50 -2.78 -25.58 -6.40
C LEU A 50 -4.22 -25.57 -6.94
N LYS A 51 -4.43 -25.95 -8.21
CA LYS A 51 -5.77 -26.03 -8.82
C LYS A 51 -6.70 -27.02 -8.11
N ALA A 52 -6.16 -28.15 -7.64
CA ALA A 52 -6.94 -29.19 -6.98
C ALA A 52 -7.40 -28.83 -5.55
N ARG A 53 -6.93 -27.71 -4.99
CA ARG A 53 -7.32 -27.23 -3.67
C ARG A 53 -8.71 -26.60 -3.68
N GLU A 54 -9.35 -26.65 -2.53
CA GLU A 54 -10.63 -25.97 -2.32
C GLU A 54 -10.44 -24.45 -2.36
N ASP A 55 -11.49 -23.72 -2.73
CA ASP A 55 -11.47 -22.26 -2.78
C ASP A 55 -11.31 -21.71 -1.37
N GLY A 56 -10.42 -20.72 -1.21
CA GLY A 56 -10.07 -20.17 0.10
C GLY A 56 -9.36 -21.16 1.06
N GLU A 57 -8.89 -22.33 0.60
CA GLU A 57 -8.17 -23.28 1.46
C GLU A 57 -6.79 -22.73 1.92
N VAL A 58 -6.18 -21.85 1.13
CA VAL A 58 -4.88 -21.23 1.45
C VAL A 58 -5.12 -19.93 2.21
N LEU A 59 -4.46 -19.74 3.35
CA LEU A 59 -4.68 -18.52 4.13
C LEU A 59 -4.05 -17.30 3.43
N VAL A 60 -2.78 -17.41 3.01
CA VAL A 60 -2.04 -16.28 2.42
C VAL A 60 -1.37 -16.67 1.11
N GLY A 61 -1.68 -15.94 0.05
CA GLY A 61 -1.04 -16.05 -1.26
C GLY A 61 -0.15 -14.84 -1.56
N PHE A 62 1.13 -15.07 -1.80
CA PHE A 62 2.10 -14.06 -2.23
C PHE A 62 2.23 -14.09 -3.75
N ILE A 63 2.10 -12.94 -4.41
CA ILE A 63 2.23 -12.78 -5.85
C ILE A 63 3.42 -11.87 -6.15
N GLU A 64 4.40 -12.38 -6.89
CA GLU A 64 5.49 -11.59 -7.47
C GLU A 64 5.35 -11.50 -8.99
N GLY A 65 5.50 -10.30 -9.56
CA GLY A 65 5.56 -10.09 -11.00
C GLY A 65 4.36 -9.33 -11.55
N VAL A 66 4.24 -9.30 -12.87
CA VAL A 66 3.12 -8.65 -13.58
C VAL A 66 2.35 -9.67 -14.41
N ALA A 67 1.10 -9.37 -14.73
CA ALA A 67 0.35 -10.11 -15.75
C ALA A 67 0.74 -9.60 -17.15
N ARG A 68 1.70 -10.27 -17.81
CA ARG A 68 2.14 -9.93 -19.19
C ARG A 68 1.58 -10.90 -20.22
N THR A 69 1.33 -12.14 -19.80
CA THR A 69 0.78 -13.20 -20.64
C THR A 69 -0.59 -13.61 -20.15
N LYS A 70 -1.40 -14.22 -21.03
CA LYS A 70 -2.71 -14.77 -20.68
C LYS A 70 -2.61 -15.80 -19.55
N GLY A 71 -1.52 -16.57 -19.53
CA GLY A 71 -1.22 -17.51 -18.45
C GLY A 71 -0.98 -16.80 -17.11
N ASP A 72 -0.28 -15.66 -17.10
CA ASP A 72 -0.12 -14.87 -15.87
C ASP A 72 -1.46 -14.38 -15.33
N THR A 73 -2.34 -13.88 -16.22
CA THR A 73 -3.69 -13.42 -15.85
C THR A 73 -4.54 -14.55 -15.26
N GLU A 74 -4.47 -15.75 -15.85
CA GLU A 74 -5.11 -16.95 -15.30
C GLU A 74 -4.55 -17.31 -13.92
N HIS A 75 -3.23 -17.25 -13.73
CA HIS A 75 -2.58 -17.57 -12.46
C HIS A 75 -2.92 -16.55 -11.35
N VAL A 76 -3.02 -15.26 -11.67
CA VAL A 76 -3.47 -14.22 -10.73
C VAL A 76 -4.88 -14.52 -10.23
N LYS A 77 -5.81 -14.82 -11.15
CA LYS A 77 -7.19 -15.17 -10.80
C LYS A 77 -7.27 -16.45 -9.97
N LEU A 78 -6.49 -17.48 -10.34
CA LEU A 78 -6.39 -18.71 -9.56
C LEU A 78 -5.88 -18.46 -8.14
N MET A 79 -4.86 -17.62 -7.97
CA MET A 79 -4.37 -17.26 -6.63
C MET A 79 -5.48 -16.62 -5.79
N ARG A 80 -6.24 -15.67 -6.37
CA ARG A 80 -7.36 -15.02 -5.68
C ARG A 80 -8.47 -16.00 -5.28
N GLU A 81 -8.77 -16.99 -6.12
CA GLU A 81 -9.75 -18.06 -5.85
C GLU A 81 -9.30 -18.96 -4.70
N LYS A 82 -8.02 -19.36 -4.67
CA LYS A 82 -7.50 -20.32 -3.69
C LYS A 82 -7.06 -19.69 -2.37
N CYS A 83 -6.80 -18.38 -2.34
CA CYS A 83 -6.25 -17.69 -1.17
C CYS A 83 -7.26 -16.75 -0.51
N GLN A 84 -7.28 -16.73 0.83
CA GLN A 84 -8.09 -15.79 1.61
C GLN A 84 -7.48 -14.38 1.63
N ILE A 85 -6.15 -14.30 1.71
CA ILE A 85 -5.39 -13.03 1.70
C ILE A 85 -4.42 -13.06 0.52
N ILE A 86 -4.40 -12.00 -0.30
CA ILE A 86 -3.45 -11.80 -1.38
C ILE A 86 -2.45 -10.69 -1.03
N VAL A 87 -1.17 -11.02 -1.13
CA VAL A 87 -0.04 -10.12 -0.93
C VAL A 87 0.63 -9.84 -2.28
N ALA A 88 0.53 -8.60 -2.77
CA ALA A 88 1.36 -8.10 -3.85
C ALA A 88 2.79 -7.85 -3.32
N LEU A 89 3.72 -8.71 -3.73
CA LEU A 89 5.10 -8.71 -3.27
C LEU A 89 6.01 -8.07 -4.33
N GLY A 90 6.48 -6.86 -4.02
CA GLY A 90 7.41 -6.08 -4.83
C GLY A 90 6.76 -5.15 -5.84
N ALA A 91 7.55 -4.20 -6.34
CA ALA A 91 7.10 -3.12 -7.23
C ALA A 91 6.40 -3.63 -8.50
N CYS A 92 6.73 -4.83 -8.99
CA CYS A 92 6.06 -5.43 -10.14
C CYS A 92 4.59 -5.69 -9.82
N ALA A 93 4.31 -6.39 -8.72
CA ALA A 93 2.95 -6.71 -8.32
C ALA A 93 2.19 -5.49 -7.79
N CYS A 94 2.89 -4.56 -7.15
CA CYS A 94 2.27 -3.34 -6.62
C CYS A 94 1.97 -2.28 -7.68
N TYR A 95 2.82 -2.12 -8.70
CA TYR A 95 2.80 -0.95 -9.61
C TYR A 95 3.17 -1.25 -11.08
N GLY A 96 3.44 -2.51 -11.45
CA GLY A 96 3.92 -2.91 -12.78
C GLY A 96 5.44 -2.85 -13.00
N SER A 97 6.16 -2.01 -12.24
CA SER A 97 7.63 -1.89 -12.29
C SER A 97 8.18 -1.60 -13.69
N VAL A 98 9.46 -1.88 -13.90
CA VAL A 98 10.20 -1.73 -15.17
C VAL A 98 9.54 -2.42 -16.35
N LYS A 99 8.77 -3.49 -16.11
CA LYS A 99 8.05 -4.21 -17.16
C LYS A 99 6.90 -3.37 -17.71
N GLY A 100 6.28 -2.53 -16.88
CA GLY A 100 5.22 -1.61 -17.28
C GLY A 100 5.63 -0.64 -18.39
N LEU A 101 6.92 -0.33 -18.54
CA LEU A 101 7.44 0.49 -19.65
C LEU A 101 7.16 -0.11 -21.04
N ALA A 102 6.90 -1.41 -21.12
CA ALA A 102 6.45 -2.05 -22.35
C ALA A 102 5.15 -1.41 -22.89
N ASN A 103 4.31 -0.84 -22.02
CA ASN A 103 3.07 -0.20 -22.41
C ASN A 103 3.28 1.09 -23.23
N LEU A 104 4.52 1.59 -23.39
CA LEU A 104 4.84 2.70 -24.30
C LEU A 104 4.89 2.29 -25.77
N TYR A 105 4.73 1.00 -26.07
CA TYR A 105 4.82 0.42 -27.41
C TYR A 105 3.63 -0.49 -27.67
N ASP A 106 3.34 -0.72 -28.96
CA ASP A 106 2.29 -1.65 -29.36
C ASP A 106 2.81 -3.08 -29.17
N ILE A 107 1.91 -4.01 -28.83
CA ILE A 107 2.34 -5.39 -28.57
C ILE A 107 2.97 -6.03 -29.81
N GLU A 108 2.47 -5.69 -31.00
CA GLU A 108 3.03 -6.14 -32.27
C GLU A 108 4.46 -5.64 -32.48
N GLU A 109 4.76 -4.38 -32.12
CA GLU A 109 6.11 -3.80 -32.18
C GLU A 109 7.05 -4.54 -31.23
N LEU A 110 6.60 -4.83 -30.01
CA LEU A 110 7.40 -5.56 -29.01
C LEU A 110 7.67 -7.01 -29.44
N VAL A 111 6.66 -7.71 -29.95
CA VAL A 111 6.78 -9.09 -30.44
C VAL A 111 7.69 -9.15 -31.66
N ALA A 112 7.52 -8.23 -32.63
CA ALA A 112 8.38 -8.12 -33.80
C ALA A 112 9.83 -7.85 -33.37
N ARG A 113 10.06 -6.87 -32.49
CA ARG A 113 11.40 -6.58 -31.98
C ARG A 113 12.06 -7.79 -31.34
N LYS A 114 11.33 -8.51 -30.47
CA LYS A 114 11.86 -9.65 -29.71
C LYS A 114 12.13 -10.89 -30.55
N PHE A 115 11.22 -11.22 -31.47
CA PHE A 115 11.23 -12.53 -32.14
C PHE A 115 11.54 -12.47 -33.64
N LYS A 116 11.60 -11.28 -34.25
CA LYS A 116 11.78 -11.13 -35.71
C LYS A 116 12.91 -10.17 -36.12
N GLU A 117 13.07 -9.06 -35.41
CA GLU A 117 13.91 -7.95 -35.87
C GLU A 117 15.23 -7.78 -35.09
N THR A 118 15.44 -8.56 -34.03
CA THR A 118 16.70 -8.51 -33.29
C THR A 118 17.85 -9.01 -34.14
N GLU A 119 18.95 -8.27 -34.14
CA GLU A 119 20.11 -8.44 -35.02
C GLU A 119 20.80 -9.79 -34.83
N SER A 120 20.57 -10.44 -33.69
CA SER A 120 21.07 -11.77 -33.36
C SER A 120 20.22 -12.93 -33.90
N ILE A 121 19.06 -12.66 -34.49
CA ILE A 121 18.19 -13.70 -35.06
C ILE A 121 18.83 -14.22 -36.35
N THR A 122 18.96 -15.55 -36.42
CA THR A 122 19.56 -16.25 -37.56
C THR A 122 18.56 -17.12 -38.33
N ASP A 123 17.32 -17.21 -37.86
CA ASP A 123 16.29 -18.01 -38.51
C ASP A 123 15.93 -17.41 -39.87
N GLU A 124 15.75 -18.27 -40.89
CA GLU A 124 15.42 -17.80 -42.25
C GLU A 124 14.04 -17.14 -42.33
N ASN A 125 13.08 -17.63 -41.53
CA ASN A 125 11.72 -17.10 -41.41
C ASN A 125 11.37 -16.96 -39.92
N PRO A 126 11.81 -15.88 -39.25
CA PRO A 126 11.60 -15.74 -37.83
C PRO A 126 10.14 -15.39 -37.53
N GLU A 127 9.56 -16.11 -36.57
CA GLU A 127 8.16 -16.00 -36.18
C GLU A 127 8.02 -16.00 -34.65
N GLU A 128 6.89 -15.51 -34.15
CA GLU A 128 6.57 -15.63 -32.73
C GLU A 128 6.29 -17.10 -32.39
N PRO A 129 6.89 -17.66 -31.31
CA PRO A 129 6.51 -18.98 -30.82
C PRO A 129 5.05 -18.99 -30.35
N THR A 130 4.26 -19.93 -30.85
CA THR A 130 2.83 -20.08 -30.46
C THR A 130 2.49 -21.46 -29.90
N GLU A 131 3.39 -22.44 -30.04
CA GLU A 131 3.20 -23.80 -29.55
C GLU A 131 3.65 -23.92 -28.09
N HIS A 132 2.76 -24.42 -27.21
CA HIS A 132 3.01 -24.64 -25.78
C HIS A 132 3.46 -23.42 -24.97
N VAL A 133 3.24 -22.21 -25.49
CA VAL A 133 3.53 -20.95 -24.78
C VAL A 133 2.26 -20.11 -24.66
N PRO A 134 2.07 -19.38 -23.54
CA PRO A 134 0.92 -18.51 -23.40
C PRO A 134 1.07 -17.31 -24.34
N GLY A 135 -0.04 -16.87 -24.92
CA GLY A 135 -0.07 -15.61 -25.66
C GLY A 135 0.15 -14.40 -24.75
N PHE A 136 0.55 -13.28 -25.34
CA PHE A 136 0.65 -12.01 -24.62
C PHE A 136 -0.73 -11.39 -24.35
N GLU A 137 -0.83 -10.64 -23.26
CA GLU A 137 -1.86 -9.61 -23.11
C GLU A 137 -1.55 -8.44 -24.04
N ASP A 138 -2.49 -7.52 -24.27
CA ASP A 138 -2.23 -6.32 -25.10
C ASP A 138 -1.30 -5.34 -24.37
N HIS A 139 -1.59 -5.07 -23.10
CA HIS A 139 -0.77 -4.24 -22.21
C HIS A 139 -0.71 -4.84 -20.81
N ILE A 140 0.28 -4.43 -20.02
CA ILE A 140 0.37 -4.80 -18.61
C ILE A 140 -0.61 -3.95 -17.83
N ILE A 141 -1.50 -4.60 -17.09
CA ILE A 141 -2.37 -3.97 -16.10
C ILE A 141 -1.85 -4.33 -14.71
N ASN A 142 -2.04 -3.43 -13.74
CA ASN A 142 -1.68 -3.70 -12.35
C ASN A 142 -2.47 -4.90 -11.80
N VAL A 143 -1.84 -5.73 -10.97
CA VAL A 143 -2.48 -6.89 -10.33
C VAL A 143 -3.75 -6.49 -9.56
N LYS A 144 -3.74 -5.33 -8.90
CA LYS A 144 -4.89 -4.81 -8.14
C LYS A 144 -6.11 -4.46 -9.01
N ASP A 145 -5.92 -4.25 -10.31
CA ASP A 145 -7.00 -3.98 -11.25
C ASP A 145 -7.52 -5.26 -11.92
N ILE A 146 -6.85 -6.41 -11.70
CA ILE A 146 -7.26 -7.73 -12.17
C ILE A 146 -8.00 -8.50 -11.06
N ILE A 147 -7.53 -8.38 -9.82
CA ILE A 147 -8.09 -9.02 -8.62
C ILE A 147 -8.04 -8.09 -7.41
N ASP A 148 -8.85 -8.36 -6.40
CA ASP A 148 -8.69 -7.72 -5.09
C ASP A 148 -7.40 -8.19 -4.38
N VAL A 149 -6.53 -7.24 -4.11
CA VAL A 149 -5.28 -7.41 -3.36
C VAL A 149 -5.47 -6.86 -1.94
N ASP A 150 -5.05 -7.63 -0.95
CA ASP A 150 -5.23 -7.29 0.47
C ASP A 150 -4.00 -6.59 1.05
N VAL A 151 -2.80 -6.96 0.61
CA VAL A 151 -1.54 -6.45 1.18
C VAL A 151 -0.58 -6.06 0.07
N PHE A 152 0.14 -4.95 0.24
CA PHE A 152 1.16 -4.47 -0.66
C PHE A 152 2.49 -4.30 0.07
N ILE A 153 3.54 -4.92 -0.49
CA ILE A 153 4.92 -4.82 0.03
C ILE A 153 5.79 -4.27 -1.11
N PRO A 154 5.95 -2.94 -1.22
CA PRO A 154 6.67 -2.33 -2.32
C PRO A 154 8.20 -2.48 -2.24
N GLY A 155 8.85 -2.26 -3.39
CA GLY A 155 10.30 -2.30 -3.57
C GLY A 155 10.74 -3.21 -4.71
N CYS A 156 11.88 -2.92 -5.34
CA CYS A 156 12.37 -3.69 -6.50
C CYS A 156 13.80 -4.25 -6.28
N PRO A 157 13.97 -5.29 -5.43
CA PRO A 157 12.96 -5.91 -4.58
C PRO A 157 12.77 -5.17 -3.23
N PRO A 158 11.72 -5.49 -2.45
CA PRO A 158 11.63 -5.06 -1.05
C PRO A 158 12.83 -5.59 -0.27
N LYS A 159 13.28 -4.86 0.75
CA LYS A 159 14.36 -5.35 1.63
C LYS A 159 13.94 -6.62 2.39
N THR A 160 14.90 -7.49 2.66
CA THR A 160 14.68 -8.73 3.40
C THR A 160 13.99 -8.48 4.73
N GLU A 161 14.46 -7.50 5.50
CA GLU A 161 13.93 -7.16 6.82
C GLU A 161 12.46 -6.71 6.73
N ASN A 162 12.12 -6.00 5.66
CA ASN A 162 10.77 -5.54 5.38
C ASN A 162 9.81 -6.70 5.09
N ILE A 163 10.25 -7.68 4.30
CA ILE A 163 9.47 -8.89 4.01
C ILE A 163 9.27 -9.71 5.28
N ILE A 164 10.33 -9.91 6.07
CA ILE A 164 10.28 -10.66 7.33
C ILE A 164 9.33 -9.98 8.32
N ALA A 165 9.44 -8.66 8.51
CA ALA A 165 8.54 -7.92 9.38
C ALA A 165 7.08 -8.04 8.94
N ALA A 166 6.80 -7.95 7.63
CA ALA A 166 5.45 -8.11 7.09
C ALA A 166 4.91 -9.53 7.32
N VAL A 167 5.69 -10.57 7.03
CA VAL A 167 5.28 -11.96 7.26
C VAL A 167 5.04 -12.23 8.75
N SER A 168 5.96 -11.79 9.62
CA SER A 168 5.79 -11.92 11.07
C SER A 168 4.55 -11.19 11.57
N TYR A 169 4.28 -9.98 11.07
CA TYR A 169 3.06 -9.24 11.41
C TYR A 169 1.80 -9.99 10.98
N LEU A 170 1.74 -10.48 9.74
CA LEU A 170 0.61 -11.29 9.25
C LEU A 170 0.37 -12.53 10.11
N LEU A 171 1.42 -13.19 10.61
CA LEU A 171 1.29 -14.30 11.55
C LEU A 171 0.69 -13.88 12.90
N THR A 172 0.99 -12.68 13.40
CA THR A 172 0.40 -12.18 14.66
C THR A 172 -1.09 -11.87 14.55
N LEU A 173 -1.58 -11.53 13.35
CA LEU A 173 -3.02 -11.28 13.13
C LEU A 173 -3.89 -12.53 13.28
N VAL A 174 -3.30 -13.72 13.21
CA VAL A 174 -4.00 -15.00 13.34
C VAL A 174 -4.15 -15.41 14.83
N GLY A 175 -3.61 -14.63 15.77
CA GLY A 175 -3.67 -14.90 17.21
C GLY A 175 -4.84 -14.23 17.94
N GLU A 176 -5.45 -14.94 18.89
CA GLU A 176 -6.34 -14.34 19.90
C GLU A 176 -5.50 -13.37 20.74
N GLY A 177 -6.00 -12.14 20.96
CA GLY A 177 -5.28 -11.08 21.68
C GLY A 177 -4.91 -11.46 23.14
N PRO A 178 -4.40 -10.51 23.93
CA PRO A 178 -3.97 -10.79 25.30
C PRO A 178 -5.11 -11.37 26.17
N GLU A 179 -4.81 -12.35 27.03
CA GLU A 179 -5.77 -13.04 27.92
C GLU A 179 -6.52 -12.09 28.88
N SER A 180 -5.99 -10.89 29.14
CA SER A 180 -6.59 -9.87 30.01
C SER A 180 -7.80 -9.15 29.39
N LEU A 181 -8.15 -9.48 28.15
CA LEU A 181 -9.17 -8.79 27.37
C LEU A 181 -10.52 -9.53 27.52
N ASP A 182 -11.45 -8.93 28.27
CA ASP A 182 -12.81 -9.48 28.42
C ASP A 182 -13.74 -8.85 27.38
N LYS A 183 -13.99 -9.61 26.31
CA LYS A 183 -14.86 -9.16 25.22
C LYS A 183 -16.34 -9.12 25.62
N ASP A 184 -16.78 -9.82 26.65
CA ASP A 184 -18.20 -9.93 26.99
C ASP A 184 -18.71 -8.78 27.88
N THR A 185 -17.83 -7.83 28.18
CA THR A 185 -18.12 -6.60 28.91
C THR A 185 -17.46 -5.39 28.23
N CYS A 186 -17.76 -4.18 28.69
CA CYS A 186 -17.14 -2.95 28.19
C CYS A 186 -16.53 -2.11 29.32
N VAL A 187 -15.64 -1.18 28.98
CA VAL A 187 -14.97 -0.30 29.95
C VAL A 187 -15.97 0.47 30.82
N CYS A 188 -17.13 0.84 30.28
CA CYS A 188 -18.15 1.57 31.04
C CYS A 188 -18.71 0.81 32.25
N GLU A 189 -18.74 -0.52 32.24
CA GLU A 189 -19.28 -1.36 33.32
C GLU A 189 -18.44 -1.27 34.62
N THR A 190 -17.21 -0.80 34.51
CA THR A 190 -16.27 -0.68 35.63
C THR A 190 -15.78 0.75 35.85
N CYS A 191 -16.30 1.72 35.10
CA CYS A 191 -15.87 3.11 35.12
C CYS A 191 -16.50 3.89 36.28
N GLU A 192 -15.67 4.51 37.14
CA GLU A 192 -16.15 5.28 38.30
C GLU A 192 -16.88 6.58 37.91
N LEU A 193 -16.65 7.09 36.69
CA LEU A 193 -17.30 8.29 36.16
C LEU A 193 -18.64 8.02 35.46
N TYR A 194 -19.13 6.78 35.48
CA TYR A 194 -20.32 6.38 34.72
C TYR A 194 -21.57 7.17 35.14
N ASP A 195 -21.83 7.25 36.44
CA ASP A 195 -23.01 7.92 37.00
C ASP A 195 -22.81 9.44 37.19
N GLU A 196 -21.61 9.87 37.54
CA GLU A 196 -21.28 11.28 37.77
C GLU A 196 -20.01 11.70 37.01
N GLY A 197 -20.12 12.76 36.20
CA GLY A 197 -18.94 13.38 35.58
C GLY A 197 -18.46 12.75 34.26
N CYS A 198 -19.25 11.87 33.65
CA CYS A 198 -18.97 11.25 32.36
C CYS A 198 -18.59 12.26 31.26
N PHE A 199 -17.60 11.89 30.44
CA PHE A 199 -17.10 12.73 29.35
C PHE A 199 -18.12 12.89 28.21
N LEU A 200 -18.89 11.85 27.89
CA LEU A 200 -19.93 11.91 26.86
C LEU A 200 -21.02 12.91 27.23
N ASP A 201 -21.41 12.98 28.51
CA ASP A 201 -22.40 13.95 29.00
C ASP A 201 -21.89 15.40 28.94
N LYS A 202 -20.57 15.58 28.83
CA LYS A 202 -19.89 16.87 28.65
C LYS A 202 -19.56 17.18 27.19
N GLY A 203 -20.05 16.38 26.24
CA GLY A 203 -19.80 16.55 24.81
C GLY A 203 -18.38 16.17 24.35
N LYS A 204 -17.64 15.41 25.16
CA LYS A 204 -16.29 14.92 24.80
C LYS A 204 -16.36 13.48 24.30
N LEU A 205 -15.68 13.20 23.19
CA LEU A 205 -15.62 11.86 22.60
C LEU A 205 -14.89 10.90 23.56
N CYS A 206 -15.57 9.85 24.00
CA CYS A 206 -15.02 8.81 24.87
C CYS A 206 -15.48 7.45 24.35
N TYR A 207 -14.53 6.55 24.10
CA TYR A 207 -14.79 5.29 23.38
C TYR A 207 -14.99 4.09 24.32
N GLY A 208 -15.11 4.36 25.63
CA GLY A 208 -15.36 3.34 26.67
C GLY A 208 -16.56 2.42 26.42
N PRO A 209 -17.72 2.90 25.91
CA PRO A 209 -18.90 2.07 25.71
C PRO A 209 -18.73 0.94 24.68
N ILE A 210 -17.75 1.07 23.78
CA ILE A 210 -17.48 0.09 22.71
C ILE A 210 -16.16 -0.67 22.92
N THR A 211 -15.40 -0.34 23.95
CA THR A 211 -14.10 -0.95 24.23
C THR A 211 -14.27 -2.13 25.18
N ALA A 212 -13.64 -3.27 24.89
CA ALA A 212 -13.66 -4.46 25.74
C ALA A 212 -13.14 -4.16 27.16
N GLY A 213 -13.67 -4.87 28.15
CA GLY A 213 -13.28 -4.70 29.54
C GLY A 213 -11.95 -5.35 29.92
N GLY A 214 -11.54 -5.13 31.18
CA GLY A 214 -10.29 -5.67 31.74
C GLY A 214 -9.14 -4.66 31.86
N CYS A 215 -9.37 -3.38 31.56
CA CYS A 215 -8.38 -2.33 31.73
C CYS A 215 -8.33 -1.86 33.20
N GLU A 216 -7.34 -2.30 33.97
CA GLU A 216 -7.12 -1.83 35.36
C GLU A 216 -6.53 -0.40 35.42
N MET A 217 -5.87 0.07 34.35
CA MET A 217 -5.28 1.41 34.22
C MET A 217 -6.25 2.39 33.52
N MET A 218 -7.46 2.53 34.05
CA MET A 218 -8.53 3.32 33.42
C MET A 218 -8.16 4.80 33.28
N CYS A 219 -7.88 5.27 32.05
CA CYS A 219 -7.66 6.70 31.74
C CYS A 219 -8.77 7.61 32.29
N PRO A 220 -10.08 7.21 32.26
CA PRO A 220 -11.16 7.95 32.92
C PRO A 220 -10.90 8.28 34.39
N ASN A 221 -10.32 7.37 35.15
CA ASN A 221 -10.05 7.58 36.57
C ASN A 221 -8.89 8.58 36.80
N ASP A 222 -8.01 8.72 35.81
CA ASP A 222 -6.91 9.70 35.81
C ASP A 222 -7.30 11.06 35.19
N GLY A 223 -8.58 11.25 34.85
CA GLY A 223 -9.11 12.50 34.33
C GLY A 223 -9.03 12.68 32.82
N ASP A 224 -8.71 11.62 32.07
CA ASP A 224 -8.68 11.60 30.61
C ASP A 224 -9.75 10.64 30.04
N TYR A 225 -10.17 10.76 28.79
CA TYR A 225 -11.19 9.87 28.22
C TYR A 225 -10.59 8.52 27.78
N CYS A 226 -11.44 7.50 27.58
CA CYS A 226 -10.99 6.20 27.10
C CYS A 226 -10.76 6.26 25.59
N TYR A 227 -9.58 5.85 25.13
CA TYR A 227 -9.16 5.83 23.71
C TYR A 227 -9.36 4.49 23.00
N GLY A 228 -9.82 3.44 23.69
CA GLY A 228 -10.15 2.17 23.04
C GLY A 228 -9.01 1.17 22.81
N CYS A 229 -7.91 1.26 23.55
CA CYS A 229 -6.76 0.36 23.43
C CYS A 229 -7.04 -1.15 23.67
N PHE A 230 -8.17 -1.50 24.29
CA PHE A 230 -8.53 -2.89 24.59
C PHE A 230 -9.38 -3.56 23.48
N ARG A 231 -9.43 -2.97 22.26
CA ARG A 231 -10.15 -3.52 21.09
C ARG A 231 -11.68 -3.59 21.31
N PRO A 232 -12.46 -4.03 20.30
CA PRO A 232 -13.92 -4.08 20.39
C PRO A 232 -14.45 -5.07 21.42
N THR A 233 -15.48 -4.64 22.15
CA THR A 233 -16.36 -5.52 22.94
C THR A 233 -17.34 -6.29 22.04
N SER A 234 -17.77 -7.47 22.46
CA SER A 234 -18.92 -8.18 21.88
C SER A 234 -20.25 -7.57 22.35
N LYS A 235 -20.24 -6.82 23.47
CA LYS A 235 -21.42 -6.27 24.14
C LYS A 235 -21.25 -4.77 24.43
N PRO A 236 -21.60 -3.88 23.49
CA PRO A 236 -21.59 -2.43 23.70
C PRO A 236 -22.43 -2.03 24.92
N GLY A 237 -21.94 -1.06 25.70
CA GLY A 237 -22.65 -0.52 26.86
C GLY A 237 -23.68 0.56 26.48
N ASP A 238 -24.58 0.88 27.42
CA ASP A 238 -25.74 1.76 27.18
C ASP A 238 -25.38 3.17 26.67
N LYS A 239 -24.19 3.68 27.03
CA LYS A 239 -23.72 5.00 26.56
C LYS A 239 -23.20 5.01 25.12
N ALA A 240 -23.22 3.89 24.39
CA ALA A 240 -22.84 3.84 22.98
C ALA A 240 -23.74 4.73 22.11
N GLU A 241 -25.04 4.78 22.39
CA GLU A 241 -25.98 5.66 21.68
C GLU A 241 -25.62 7.14 21.84
N LYS A 242 -25.11 7.53 23.02
CA LYS A 242 -24.67 8.91 23.26
C LYS A 242 -23.41 9.26 22.47
N LEU A 243 -22.47 8.32 22.35
CA LEU A 243 -21.29 8.49 21.49
C LEU A 243 -21.71 8.64 20.01
N ILE A 244 -22.67 7.84 19.54
CA ILE A 244 -23.22 7.95 18.18
C ILE A 244 -23.84 9.33 17.97
N SER A 245 -24.69 9.79 18.88
CA SER A 245 -25.28 11.15 18.82
C SER A 245 -24.19 12.23 18.71
N LEU A 246 -23.13 12.17 19.53
CA LEU A 246 -22.05 13.15 19.46
C LEU A 246 -21.25 13.09 18.15
N LEU A 247 -21.01 11.92 17.59
CA LEU A 247 -20.34 11.79 16.28
C LEU A 247 -21.23 12.33 15.16
N ASN A 248 -22.53 12.08 15.25
CA ASN A 248 -23.51 12.56 14.28
C ASN A 248 -23.72 14.07 14.37
N GLU A 249 -23.47 14.73 15.49
CA GLU A 249 -23.49 16.21 15.60
C GLU A 249 -22.28 16.90 14.94
N ILE A 250 -21.24 16.15 14.55
CA ILE A 250 -20.03 16.72 13.95
C ILE A 250 -20.21 16.84 12.43
N ASP A 251 -20.12 18.07 11.92
CA ASP A 251 -20.03 18.35 10.48
C ASP A 251 -18.60 18.63 10.02
N LEU A 252 -17.80 19.31 10.86
CA LEU A 252 -16.40 19.63 10.62
C LEU A 252 -15.60 19.37 11.89
N LEU A 253 -14.50 18.63 11.78
CA LEU A 253 -13.63 18.35 12.91
C LEU A 253 -12.80 19.58 13.28
N ASN A 254 -12.72 19.86 14.58
CA ASN A 254 -11.63 20.68 15.11
C ASN A 254 -10.37 19.82 15.35
N GLY A 255 -9.22 20.47 15.57
CA GLY A 255 -7.94 19.77 15.71
C GLY A 255 -7.91 18.74 16.86
N ASP A 256 -8.59 19.00 17.97
CA ASP A 256 -8.66 18.08 19.10
C ASP A 256 -9.55 16.87 18.79
N GLN A 257 -10.69 17.09 18.11
CA GLN A 257 -11.59 16.03 17.67
C GLN A 257 -10.93 15.11 16.64
N ALA A 258 -10.22 15.67 15.65
CA ALA A 258 -9.49 14.89 14.66
C ALA A 258 -8.38 14.05 15.30
N ALA A 259 -7.60 14.64 16.21
CA ALA A 259 -6.57 13.92 16.95
C ALA A 259 -7.15 12.80 17.82
N SER A 260 -8.27 13.06 18.52
CA SER A 260 -8.98 12.07 19.32
C SER A 260 -9.49 10.90 18.48
N LEU A 261 -10.16 11.17 17.35
CA LEU A 261 -10.68 10.13 16.46
C LEU A 261 -9.58 9.29 15.85
N GLN A 262 -8.51 9.94 15.37
CA GLN A 262 -7.37 9.23 14.82
C GLN A 262 -6.71 8.35 15.89
N HIS A 263 -6.48 8.87 17.10
CA HIS A 263 -5.87 8.10 18.18
C HIS A 263 -6.74 6.91 18.61
N PHE A 264 -8.06 7.11 18.65
CA PHE A 264 -9.02 6.03 18.85
C PHE A 264 -8.88 4.95 17.79
N LEU A 265 -8.94 5.30 16.51
CA LEU A 265 -8.88 4.32 15.43
C LEU A 265 -7.54 3.58 15.43
N ASP A 266 -6.42 4.27 15.66
CA ASP A 266 -5.09 3.68 15.75
C ASP A 266 -5.02 2.57 16.82
N LEU A 267 -5.53 2.88 18.02
CA LEU A 267 -5.52 1.96 19.17
C LEU A 267 -6.58 0.87 19.05
N TYR A 268 -7.79 1.23 18.63
CA TYR A 268 -8.97 0.39 18.64
C TYR A 268 -8.95 -0.66 17.52
N LEU A 269 -8.44 -0.29 16.34
CA LEU A 269 -8.25 -1.23 15.23
C LEU A 269 -6.92 -1.99 15.30
N GLY A 270 -5.99 -1.57 16.19
CA GLY A 270 -4.69 -2.21 16.35
C GLY A 270 -3.79 -1.99 15.13
N VAL A 271 -3.77 -0.76 14.60
CA VAL A 271 -3.09 -0.37 13.37
C VAL A 271 -1.59 -0.67 13.43
N SER A 272 -1.05 -1.26 12.36
CA SER A 272 0.40 -1.42 12.23
C SER A 272 1.01 -0.19 11.55
N ASN A 273 1.91 0.52 12.23
CA ASN A 273 2.64 1.62 11.60
C ASN A 273 3.96 1.14 10.96
N ILE A 274 3.86 0.15 10.07
CA ILE A 274 5.02 -0.34 9.30
C ILE A 274 5.10 0.50 8.02
N THR A 275 6.08 1.42 7.95
CA THR A 275 6.18 2.46 6.91
C THR A 275 6.22 1.97 5.46
N ASN A 276 6.49 0.68 5.22
CA ASN A 276 6.67 0.06 3.89
C ASN A 276 5.72 -1.13 3.66
N PHE A 277 4.58 -1.13 4.33
CA PHE A 277 3.60 -2.20 4.32
C PHE A 277 2.22 -1.56 4.29
N TYR A 278 1.43 -1.89 3.27
CA TYR A 278 0.04 -1.45 3.19
C TYR A 278 -0.87 -2.67 3.28
N PHE A 279 -1.66 -2.79 4.34
CA PHE A 279 -2.72 -3.79 4.49
C PHE A 279 -4.08 -3.10 4.32
N ARG A 280 -4.82 -3.46 3.28
CA ARG A 280 -6.14 -2.92 2.96
C ARG A 280 -7.20 -3.22 4.03
N GLY A 281 -6.99 -4.28 4.82
CA GLY A 281 -7.82 -4.58 6.00
C GLY A 281 -7.59 -3.61 7.16
N ASP A 282 -6.45 -2.90 7.19
CA ASP A 282 -6.20 -1.81 8.11
C ASP A 282 -6.91 -0.55 7.59
N LEU A 283 -8.03 -0.19 8.22
CA LEU A 283 -8.91 0.85 7.72
C LEU A 283 -8.25 2.23 7.70
N ILE A 284 -7.30 2.50 8.60
CA ILE A 284 -6.56 3.77 8.63
C ILE A 284 -5.58 3.84 7.46
N GLN A 285 -4.85 2.76 7.20
CA GLN A 285 -3.98 2.71 6.02
C GLN A 285 -4.79 2.82 4.73
N ARG A 286 -5.92 2.09 4.65
CA ARG A 286 -6.80 2.16 3.47
C ARG A 286 -7.36 3.56 3.26
N LEU A 287 -7.73 4.27 4.33
CA LEU A 287 -8.16 5.67 4.25
C LEU A 287 -7.06 6.58 3.70
N ALA A 288 -5.79 6.31 4.04
CA ALA A 288 -4.66 7.10 3.58
C ALA A 288 -4.19 6.80 2.14
N TYR A 289 -4.24 5.53 1.71
CA TYR A 289 -3.76 5.12 0.38
C TYR A 289 -4.86 5.09 -0.68
N GLU A 290 -6.08 4.67 -0.30
CA GLU A 290 -7.19 4.42 -1.23
C GLU A 290 -8.53 4.90 -0.65
N PRO A 291 -8.69 6.19 -0.29
CA PRO A 291 -9.91 6.71 0.35
C PRO A 291 -11.19 6.53 -0.50
N GLU A 292 -11.03 6.46 -1.83
CA GLU A 292 -12.14 6.22 -2.76
C GLU A 292 -12.53 4.75 -2.89
N SER A 293 -11.76 3.83 -2.30
CA SER A 293 -12.09 2.40 -2.33
C SER A 293 -13.19 2.01 -1.35
N PHE A 294 -13.60 2.90 -0.44
CA PHE A 294 -14.67 2.62 0.51
C PHE A 294 -16.05 2.80 -0.13
N ASN A 295 -16.94 1.85 0.14
CA ASN A 295 -18.36 2.05 -0.11
C ASN A 295 -18.95 2.98 0.94
N THR A 296 -19.96 3.74 0.57
CA THR A 296 -20.72 4.60 1.50
C THR A 296 -22.13 4.07 1.66
N LYS A 297 -22.68 4.19 2.88
CA LYS A 297 -24.11 3.97 3.15
C LYS A 297 -24.72 5.20 3.81
N GLU A 298 -26.05 5.31 3.73
CA GLU A 298 -26.81 6.33 4.42
C GLU A 298 -27.41 5.75 5.71
N ILE A 299 -27.29 6.51 6.80
CA ILE A 299 -27.88 6.22 8.10
C ILE A 299 -28.86 7.32 8.49
N GLU A 300 -29.98 6.93 9.10
CA GLU A 300 -30.95 7.88 9.63
C GLU A 300 -30.52 8.30 11.03
N THR A 301 -30.31 9.60 11.23
CA THR A 301 -29.96 10.19 12.52
C THR A 301 -31.06 11.14 12.99
N GLU A 302 -31.02 11.57 14.25
CA GLU A 302 -31.97 12.57 14.78
C GLU A 302 -31.91 13.91 14.00
N GLU A 303 -30.79 14.19 13.34
CA GLU A 303 -30.54 15.41 12.55
C GLU A 303 -30.83 15.24 11.05
N GLY A 304 -31.21 14.02 10.63
CA GLY A 304 -31.48 13.65 9.24
C GLY A 304 -30.55 12.56 8.70
N SER A 305 -30.64 12.28 7.40
CA SER A 305 -29.79 11.27 6.74
C SER A 305 -28.34 11.76 6.66
N LYS A 306 -27.41 10.95 7.19
CA LYS A 306 -25.95 11.17 7.09
C LYS A 306 -25.30 10.03 6.31
N ARG A 307 -24.23 10.37 5.58
CA ARG A 307 -23.39 9.38 4.88
C ARG A 307 -22.24 8.94 5.76
N VAL A 308 -21.98 7.65 5.76
CA VAL A 308 -20.88 7.01 6.52
C VAL A 308 -20.18 5.98 5.65
N LEU A 309 -18.96 5.59 6.01
CA LEU A 309 -18.28 4.49 5.33
C LEU A 309 -18.89 3.15 5.75
N ASP A 310 -19.16 2.28 4.77
CA ASP A 310 -19.66 0.93 5.02
C ASP A 310 -18.50 -0.02 5.31
N VAL A 311 -18.23 -0.21 6.59
CA VAL A 311 -17.15 -1.05 7.11
C VAL A 311 -17.73 -2.11 8.05
N ASN A 312 -17.02 -3.22 8.21
CA ASN A 312 -17.40 -4.31 9.11
C ASN A 312 -16.18 -4.91 9.82
N PRO A 313 -15.41 -4.13 10.60
CA PRO A 313 -14.24 -4.63 11.31
C PRO A 313 -14.58 -5.57 12.47
N THR A 314 -15.82 -5.55 12.99
CA THR A 314 -16.16 -6.25 14.24
C THR A 314 -17.33 -7.23 14.13
N GLY A 315 -18.18 -7.10 13.12
CA GLY A 315 -19.44 -7.85 13.02
C GLY A 315 -20.56 -7.29 13.91
N ASN A 316 -20.31 -6.21 14.65
CA ASN A 316 -21.29 -5.54 15.50
C ASN A 316 -21.72 -4.23 14.86
N ASN A 317 -22.97 -4.16 14.41
CA ASN A 317 -23.53 -3.02 13.68
C ASN A 317 -23.31 -1.66 14.38
N ILE A 318 -23.41 -1.60 15.71
CA ILE A 318 -23.25 -0.35 16.48
C ILE A 318 -21.80 0.13 16.39
N ILE A 319 -20.86 -0.79 16.62
CA ILE A 319 -19.43 -0.48 16.59
C ILE A 319 -18.99 -0.15 15.17
N ASP A 320 -19.45 -0.93 14.20
CA ASP A 320 -19.11 -0.77 12.79
C ASP A 320 -19.65 0.56 12.22
N GLU A 321 -20.82 1.01 12.68
CA GLU A 321 -21.34 2.35 12.38
C GLU A 321 -20.45 3.45 12.97
N ILE A 322 -20.09 3.35 14.26
CA ILE A 322 -19.19 4.33 14.91
C ILE A 322 -17.85 4.43 14.17
N VAL A 323 -17.25 3.29 13.82
CA VAL A 323 -15.99 3.26 13.06
C VAL A 323 -16.19 3.84 11.66
N GLY A 324 -17.29 3.49 10.98
CA GLY A 324 -17.63 4.02 9.65
C GLY A 324 -17.83 5.53 9.64
N THR A 325 -18.52 6.09 10.64
CA THR A 325 -18.70 7.53 10.83
C THR A 325 -17.38 8.22 11.13
N ALA A 326 -16.58 7.67 12.06
CA ALA A 326 -15.27 8.22 12.43
C ALA A 326 -14.31 8.30 11.22
N LEU A 327 -14.24 7.23 10.42
CA LEU A 327 -13.44 7.21 9.20
C LEU A 327 -13.97 8.18 8.14
N PHE A 328 -15.29 8.30 7.98
CA PHE A 328 -15.90 9.26 7.05
C PHE A 328 -15.52 10.70 7.41
N LEU A 329 -15.59 11.05 8.70
CA LEU A 329 -15.21 12.39 9.19
C LEU A 329 -13.72 12.68 8.97
N LEU A 330 -12.84 11.67 9.03
CA LEU A 330 -11.41 11.84 8.82
C LEU A 330 -10.97 11.83 7.34
N LYS A 331 -11.75 11.21 6.44
CA LYS A 331 -11.37 10.92 5.03
C LYS A 331 -10.75 12.13 4.31
N ASP A 332 -11.32 13.32 4.54
CA ASP A 332 -10.93 14.56 3.87
C ASP A 332 -10.47 15.65 4.87
N ASP A 333 -10.23 15.28 6.13
CA ASP A 333 -9.85 16.25 7.17
C ASP A 333 -8.37 16.66 7.04
N PRO A 334 -8.04 17.97 7.03
CA PRO A 334 -6.65 18.42 6.94
C PRO A 334 -5.78 18.05 8.15
N ASN A 335 -6.39 17.64 9.27
CA ASN A 335 -5.69 17.16 10.46
C ASN A 335 -5.58 15.64 10.52
N PHE A 336 -6.12 14.89 9.55
CA PHE A 336 -5.82 13.46 9.43
C PHE A 336 -4.34 13.28 9.04
N LYS A 337 -3.55 12.76 9.98
CA LYS A 337 -2.09 12.66 9.82
C LYS A 337 -1.66 11.21 9.68
N PHE A 338 -1.75 10.66 8.49
CA PHE A 338 -1.08 9.40 8.19
C PHE A 338 0.38 9.65 7.82
N SER A 339 1.30 9.35 8.74
CA SER A 339 2.74 9.57 8.53
C SER A 339 3.33 8.53 7.58
N SER A 340 3.15 8.72 6.27
CA SER A 340 4.02 8.08 5.28
C SER A 340 5.29 8.93 5.09
N LYS A 341 6.45 8.34 5.37
CA LYS A 341 7.74 9.01 5.14
C LYS A 341 8.16 8.82 3.70
N THR A 342 8.87 9.81 3.16
CA THR A 342 9.54 9.69 1.87
C THR A 342 11.00 9.27 2.07
N VAL A 343 11.68 8.90 0.99
CA VAL A 343 13.11 8.55 1.04
C VAL A 343 13.95 9.67 1.66
N CYS A 344 13.56 10.93 1.47
CA CYS A 344 14.23 12.09 2.07
C CYS A 344 14.35 12.01 3.59
N SER A 345 13.37 11.41 4.29
CA SER A 345 13.41 11.28 5.76
C SER A 345 14.49 10.32 6.28
N HIS A 346 15.11 9.53 5.41
CA HIS A 346 16.19 8.58 5.74
C HIS A 346 17.46 8.85 4.91
N CYS A 347 17.50 9.95 4.17
CA CYS A 347 18.63 10.34 3.35
C CYS A 347 19.61 11.11 4.22
N ASP A 348 20.88 10.69 4.25
CA ASP A 348 21.91 11.28 5.14
C ASP A 348 22.48 12.61 4.58
N ARG A 349 21.99 13.04 3.42
CA ARG A 349 22.48 14.22 2.71
C ARG A 349 21.89 15.51 3.25
N ASP A 350 22.72 16.54 3.29
CA ASP A 350 22.35 17.89 3.68
C ASP A 350 21.41 18.52 2.64
N VAL A 351 20.29 19.05 3.14
CA VAL A 351 19.32 19.85 2.38
C VAL A 351 19.47 21.29 2.83
N ALA A 352 19.82 22.17 1.90
CA ALA A 352 20.00 23.61 2.13
C ALA A 352 18.86 24.46 1.51
N ASP A 353 17.82 23.81 0.98
CA ASP A 353 16.66 24.40 0.29
C ASP A 353 17.05 25.32 -0.87
N LYS A 354 18.03 24.88 -1.67
CA LYS A 354 18.53 25.63 -2.82
C LYS A 354 18.02 25.08 -4.14
N VAL A 355 17.60 25.99 -5.02
CA VAL A 355 17.33 25.67 -6.43
C VAL A 355 18.63 25.25 -7.13
N PRO A 356 18.65 24.15 -7.91
CA PRO A 356 19.82 23.78 -8.68
C PRO A 356 20.20 24.85 -9.70
N VAL A 357 21.50 25.12 -9.81
CA VAL A 357 22.04 26.07 -10.79
C VAL A 357 21.89 25.53 -12.22
N GLU A 358 22.02 24.21 -12.41
CA GLU A 358 21.88 23.52 -13.68
C GLU A 358 21.27 22.13 -13.45
N LEU A 359 20.61 21.56 -14.47
CA LEU A 359 20.17 20.15 -14.42
C LEU A 359 21.19 19.26 -15.10
N LYS A 360 21.39 18.08 -14.55
CA LYS A 360 22.41 17.11 -14.96
C LYS A 360 21.80 15.75 -15.20
N ARG A 361 22.33 15.06 -16.21
CA ARG A 361 22.16 13.62 -16.38
C ARG A 361 23.07 12.88 -15.42
N ASP A 362 22.75 11.62 -15.16
CA ASP A 362 23.43 10.75 -14.20
C ASP A 362 24.94 10.56 -14.48
N TYR A 363 25.38 10.67 -15.74
CA TYR A 363 26.79 10.60 -16.11
C TYR A 363 27.53 11.95 -16.10
N GLU A 364 26.83 13.07 -15.90
CA GLU A 364 27.40 14.41 -16.06
C GLU A 364 28.08 14.88 -14.78
N GLY A 365 29.37 14.55 -14.69
CA GLY A 365 30.21 14.90 -13.54
C GLY A 365 30.13 13.84 -12.43
N LEU A 366 30.74 14.14 -11.30
CA LEU A 366 30.71 13.28 -10.12
C LEU A 366 29.90 13.98 -9.03
N PRO A 367 28.84 13.35 -8.50
CA PRO A 367 28.07 13.92 -7.42
C PRO A 367 28.89 13.95 -6.12
N ASP A 368 28.80 15.10 -5.44
CA ASP A 368 29.23 15.28 -4.07
C ASP A 368 28.44 14.34 -3.15
N GLN A 369 29.06 13.78 -2.12
CA GLN A 369 28.44 12.77 -1.26
C GLN A 369 27.56 13.36 -0.15
N ASP A 370 27.81 14.61 0.23
CA ASP A 370 27.17 15.23 1.39
C ASP A 370 25.90 15.98 0.98
N LYS A 371 25.90 16.66 -0.17
CA LYS A 371 24.78 17.53 -0.58
C LYS A 371 23.64 16.75 -1.23
N CYS A 372 22.42 17.25 -1.08
CA CYS A 372 21.23 16.74 -1.77
C CYS A 372 21.42 16.72 -3.31
N PHE A 373 21.06 15.60 -3.94
CA PHE A 373 21.18 15.42 -5.40
C PHE A 373 20.38 16.45 -6.20
N LEU A 374 19.18 16.81 -5.74
CA LEU A 374 18.33 17.77 -6.43
C LEU A 374 18.99 19.16 -6.48
N GLU A 375 19.66 19.56 -5.40
CA GLU A 375 20.40 20.84 -5.34
C GLU A 375 21.67 20.82 -6.19
N GLN A 376 22.26 19.63 -6.38
CA GLN A 376 23.39 19.42 -7.27
C GLN A 376 23.00 19.39 -8.76
N GLY A 377 21.69 19.34 -9.06
CA GLY A 377 21.15 19.29 -10.42
C GLY A 377 20.74 17.91 -10.91
N TYR A 378 20.97 16.85 -10.13
CA TYR A 378 20.62 15.48 -10.54
C TYR A 378 19.18 15.16 -10.19
N ILE A 379 18.47 14.55 -11.14
CA ILE A 379 17.10 14.09 -10.94
C ILE A 379 17.07 12.94 -9.92
N CYS A 380 16.42 13.18 -8.77
CA CYS A 380 16.28 12.23 -7.68
C CYS A 380 14.80 12.15 -7.26
N LEU A 381 14.17 10.99 -7.45
CA LEU A 381 12.74 10.78 -7.13
C LEU A 381 12.46 10.64 -5.62
N GLY A 382 13.47 10.81 -4.76
CA GLY A 382 13.36 10.63 -3.31
C GLY A 382 12.17 11.34 -2.65
N PRO A 383 11.86 12.61 -2.98
CA PRO A 383 10.73 13.34 -2.40
C PRO A 383 9.35 12.77 -2.72
N VAL A 384 9.23 11.99 -3.79
CA VAL A 384 7.96 11.38 -4.26
C VAL A 384 7.98 9.86 -4.15
N THR A 385 8.93 9.31 -3.39
CA THR A 385 9.11 7.87 -3.21
C THR A 385 8.93 7.52 -1.75
N GLN A 386 8.13 6.49 -1.47
CA GLN A 386 7.92 5.98 -0.12
C GLN A 386 9.24 5.49 0.51
N ALA A 387 9.39 5.73 1.81
CA ALA A 387 10.51 5.23 2.60
C ALA A 387 10.42 3.70 2.84
N GLY A 388 11.52 3.11 3.33
CA GLY A 388 11.60 1.69 3.67
C GLY A 388 12.85 1.01 3.15
N CYS A 389 13.48 1.57 2.11
CA CYS A 389 14.76 1.07 1.61
C CYS A 389 15.98 1.55 2.42
N GLY A 390 15.78 2.45 3.39
CA GLY A 390 16.86 3.14 4.12
C GLY A 390 17.72 4.02 3.22
N ALA A 391 17.12 4.59 2.16
CA ALA A 391 17.79 5.47 1.20
C ALA A 391 19.10 4.89 0.62
N ILE A 392 19.09 3.59 0.30
CA ILE A 392 20.30 2.86 -0.10
C ILE A 392 21.02 3.47 -1.31
N CYS A 393 20.28 3.97 -2.31
CA CYS A 393 20.87 4.59 -3.49
C CYS A 393 21.68 5.85 -3.11
N PRO A 394 21.08 6.87 -2.46
CA PRO A 394 21.83 8.08 -2.12
C PRO A 394 22.88 7.88 -1.02
N ASN A 395 22.62 7.04 -0.02
CA ASN A 395 23.51 6.88 1.15
C ASN A 395 24.66 5.90 0.86
N ASN A 396 24.39 4.77 0.19
CA ASN A 396 25.38 3.69 0.06
C ASN A 396 25.98 3.57 -1.34
N ALA A 397 25.29 4.08 -2.38
CA ALA A 397 25.74 3.97 -3.77
C ALA A 397 26.16 5.31 -4.40
N ASN A 398 26.01 6.43 -3.67
CA ASN A 398 26.20 7.78 -4.21
C ASN A 398 25.42 7.99 -5.54
N ALA A 399 24.17 7.50 -5.58
CA ALA A 399 23.31 7.59 -6.75
C ALA A 399 21.92 8.17 -6.39
N PRO A 400 21.28 8.94 -7.28
CA PRO A 400 19.92 9.43 -7.07
C PRO A 400 18.91 8.30 -6.84
N CYS A 401 17.86 8.57 -6.08
CA CYS A 401 16.72 7.66 -5.94
C CYS A 401 15.98 7.55 -7.27
N LEU A 402 15.63 6.32 -7.66
CA LEU A 402 14.96 6.01 -8.93
C LEU A 402 13.45 5.77 -8.80
N GLY A 403 12.88 5.82 -7.60
CA GLY A 403 11.43 5.66 -7.41
C GLY A 403 10.90 4.24 -7.17
N CYS A 404 11.76 3.24 -6.98
CA CYS A 404 11.34 1.83 -7.02
C CYS A 404 10.42 1.34 -5.87
N TYR A 405 10.21 2.15 -4.83
CA TYR A 405 9.27 1.86 -3.74
C TYR A 405 7.88 2.44 -4.01
N GLY A 406 7.67 3.10 -5.14
CA GLY A 406 6.38 3.71 -5.48
C GLY A 406 6.08 4.98 -4.69
N PRO A 407 4.90 5.58 -4.92
CA PRO A 407 4.51 6.84 -4.30
C PRO A 407 4.20 6.69 -2.79
N PRO A 408 4.46 7.72 -1.97
CA PRO A 408 3.96 7.77 -0.59
C PRO A 408 2.43 7.93 -0.55
N ALA A 409 1.83 7.74 0.63
CA ALA A 409 0.39 7.93 0.82
C ALA A 409 -0.03 9.36 0.41
N GLY A 410 -1.22 9.49 -0.18
CA GLY A 410 -1.73 10.76 -0.73
C GLY A 410 -1.14 11.17 -2.09
N VAL A 411 -0.17 10.44 -2.65
CA VAL A 411 0.34 10.68 -4.02
C VAL A 411 -0.22 9.60 -4.95
N LYS A 412 -1.14 10.00 -5.84
CA LYS A 412 -1.78 9.08 -6.81
C LYS A 412 -0.82 8.64 -7.92
N ASP A 413 -0.06 9.58 -8.48
CA ASP A 413 0.81 9.34 -9.62
C ASP A 413 2.20 9.89 -9.31
N GLN A 414 3.16 8.98 -9.12
CA GLN A 414 4.54 9.32 -8.75
C GLN A 414 5.19 10.23 -9.79
N GLY A 415 5.04 9.90 -11.07
CA GLY A 415 5.67 10.65 -12.15
C GLY A 415 5.09 12.05 -12.30
N ALA A 416 3.76 12.18 -12.27
CA ALA A 416 3.09 13.48 -12.30
C ALA A 416 3.48 14.36 -11.09
N LYS A 417 3.56 13.76 -9.89
CA LYS A 417 3.98 14.49 -8.69
C LYS A 417 5.44 14.93 -8.78
N PHE A 418 6.31 14.12 -9.40
CA PHE A 418 7.68 14.51 -9.63
C PHE A 418 7.79 15.66 -10.64
N ILE A 419 7.03 15.63 -11.74
CA ILE A 419 6.99 16.73 -12.71
C ILE A 419 6.58 18.04 -12.02
N SER A 420 5.57 18.01 -11.15
CA SER A 420 5.17 19.17 -10.35
C SER A 420 6.31 19.67 -9.43
N THR A 421 7.03 18.74 -8.79
CA THR A 421 8.20 19.05 -7.95
C THR A 421 9.31 19.69 -8.78
N LEU A 422 9.58 19.14 -9.96
CA LEU A 422 10.59 19.66 -10.88
C LEU A 422 10.24 21.07 -11.36
N GLY A 423 8.98 21.33 -11.70
CA GLY A 423 8.51 22.67 -12.06
C GLY A 423 8.72 23.69 -10.95
N SER A 424 8.57 23.30 -9.68
CA SER A 424 8.90 24.16 -8.54
C SER A 424 10.41 24.39 -8.40
N LEU A 425 11.22 23.34 -8.60
CA LEU A 425 12.68 23.43 -8.54
C LEU A 425 13.28 24.25 -9.69
N THR A 426 12.58 24.38 -10.81
CA THR A 426 13.06 25.12 -11.98
C THR A 426 12.19 26.32 -12.33
N ALA A 427 11.48 26.89 -11.34
CA ALA A 427 10.48 27.94 -11.57
C ALA A 427 11.03 29.21 -12.25
N GLU A 428 12.32 29.49 -12.10
CA GLU A 428 13.00 30.64 -12.72
C GLU A 428 13.60 30.34 -14.10
N ARG A 429 13.45 29.10 -14.61
CA ARG A 429 14.01 28.66 -15.89
C ARG A 429 12.94 28.59 -16.98
N ASP A 430 13.39 28.69 -18.22
CA ASP A 430 12.53 28.48 -19.38
C ASP A 430 12.08 27.01 -19.47
N PRO A 431 10.77 26.72 -19.56
CA PRO A 431 10.27 25.35 -19.63
C PRO A 431 10.82 24.56 -20.82
N ASP A 432 11.00 25.18 -21.98
CA ASP A 432 11.53 24.50 -23.17
C ASP A 432 12.99 24.07 -22.96
N GLU A 433 13.79 24.91 -22.30
CA GLU A 433 15.15 24.55 -21.89
C GLU A 433 15.16 23.34 -20.94
N VAL A 434 14.27 23.30 -19.95
CA VAL A 434 14.16 22.19 -18.99
C VAL A 434 13.72 20.90 -19.69
N MET A 435 12.71 20.96 -20.56
CA MET A 435 12.22 19.81 -21.31
C MET A 435 13.30 19.23 -22.24
N ASN A 436 14.11 20.08 -22.87
CA ASN A 436 15.20 19.64 -23.73
C ASN A 436 16.26 18.80 -23.01
N LEU A 437 16.40 18.95 -21.69
CA LEU A 437 17.34 18.18 -20.86
C LEU A 437 16.77 16.80 -20.46
N ILE A 438 15.45 16.65 -20.47
CA ILE A 438 14.75 15.41 -20.08
C ILE A 438 14.43 14.61 -21.35
N LYS A 439 15.34 13.71 -21.73
CA LYS A 439 15.22 12.93 -22.99
C LYS A 439 14.12 11.87 -22.97
N ASP A 440 13.82 11.32 -21.80
CA ASP A 440 12.85 10.25 -21.62
C ASP A 440 12.03 10.50 -20.34
N PRO A 441 11.03 11.40 -20.38
CA PRO A 441 10.25 11.74 -19.19
C PRO A 441 9.42 10.54 -18.68
N ALA A 442 8.90 9.69 -19.58
CA ALA A 442 8.11 8.54 -19.19
C ALA A 442 8.98 7.49 -18.48
N GLY A 443 10.12 7.11 -19.05
CA GLY A 443 11.04 6.15 -18.45
C GLY A 443 11.80 6.68 -17.23
N LEU A 444 11.99 8.01 -17.12
CA LEU A 444 12.63 8.63 -15.96
C LEU A 444 11.69 8.77 -14.76
N PHE A 445 10.46 9.25 -14.99
CA PHE A 445 9.52 9.58 -13.90
C PHE A 445 8.56 8.45 -13.55
N ASN A 446 8.33 7.49 -14.47
CA ASN A 446 7.43 6.36 -14.28
C ASN A 446 8.13 5.01 -14.46
N ARG A 447 9.46 4.95 -14.25
CA ARG A 447 10.27 3.74 -14.42
C ARG A 447 9.70 2.49 -13.77
N PHE A 448 9.08 2.66 -12.60
CA PHE A 448 8.53 1.56 -11.80
C PHE A 448 7.01 1.59 -11.67
N THR A 449 6.34 2.59 -12.23
CA THR A 449 4.92 2.88 -11.94
C THR A 449 4.08 3.11 -13.19
N LEU A 450 4.64 3.01 -14.41
CA LEU A 450 3.91 3.38 -15.62
C LEU A 450 2.58 2.64 -15.80
N ALA A 451 2.54 1.33 -15.53
CA ALA A 451 1.32 0.53 -15.67
C ALA A 451 0.25 0.89 -14.62
N ASP A 452 0.64 1.53 -13.50
CA ASP A 452 -0.27 2.04 -12.46
C ASP A 452 -0.51 3.55 -12.60
N SER A 453 0.18 4.22 -13.53
CA SER A 453 0.11 5.66 -13.71
C SER A 453 -1.13 6.06 -14.49
N THR A 454 -1.44 7.36 -14.43
CA THR A 454 -2.53 7.95 -15.23
C THR A 454 -2.32 7.83 -16.74
N LEU A 455 -1.08 7.63 -17.20
CA LEU A 455 -0.77 7.39 -18.61
C LEU A 455 -1.20 5.97 -19.04
N GLY A 456 -0.92 4.96 -18.20
CA GLY A 456 -1.26 3.55 -18.42
C GLY A 456 -0.54 2.87 -19.60
N HIS A 457 -0.81 3.34 -20.82
CA HIS A 457 -0.35 2.76 -22.09
C HIS A 457 -0.37 3.80 -23.23
N LYS A 458 0.33 3.49 -24.32
CA LYS A 458 0.34 4.28 -25.55
C LYS A 458 -1.09 4.42 -26.07
N PHE A 459 -1.54 5.67 -26.21
CA PHE A 459 -2.86 5.97 -26.76
C PHE A 459 -2.75 6.12 -28.28
N HIS A 460 -3.62 5.43 -29.02
CA HIS A 460 -3.81 5.71 -30.45
C HIS A 460 -4.88 6.78 -30.58
N ASP A 461 -4.46 8.02 -30.85
CA ASP A 461 -5.40 9.04 -31.29
C ASP A 461 -5.99 8.59 -32.64
N ASN A 462 -7.15 7.97 -32.62
CA ASN A 462 -7.98 7.82 -33.81
C ASN A 462 -8.58 9.18 -34.14
N PHE A 463 -7.76 10.13 -34.61
CA PHE A 463 -8.28 11.23 -35.40
C PHE A 463 -8.85 10.61 -36.67
N LYS A 464 -10.14 10.28 -36.64
CA LYS A 464 -10.91 10.18 -37.87
C LYS A 464 -10.83 11.57 -38.49
N GLU A 465 -9.97 11.73 -39.49
CA GLU A 465 -10.15 12.79 -40.47
C GLU A 465 -11.56 12.59 -41.04
N GLU A 466 -12.50 13.43 -40.62
CA GLU A 466 -13.79 13.56 -41.30
C GLU A 466 -13.46 14.10 -42.70
N GLU A 467 -13.45 13.19 -43.69
CA GLU A 467 -13.41 13.51 -45.12
C GLU A 467 -14.66 14.28 -45.58
#